data_AF-Q1K7J4-F1
#
_entry.id   AF-Q1K7J4-F1
#
_cell.length_a   1.000
_cell.length_b   1.000
_cell.length_c   1.000
_cell.angle_alpha   90.00
_cell.angle_beta   90.00
_cell.angle_gamma   90.00
#
_symmetry.space_group_name_H-M   'P 1'
#
loop_
_entity.id
_entity.type
_entity.pdbx_description
1 polymer ?
#
loop_
_entity_poly.entity_id
_entity_poly.type
_entity_poly.pdbx_seq_one_letter_code
_entity_poly.pdbx_strand_id
1 'polypeptide(L)'
;MIRKQARQRRDYLYRRALLLKEAEVAEKRAKLRSALASGKPLDPEIAKDKELRKDFDYDVSRDVNGDAIDIDDEYSELSGVIDPRILVTTSRDPSSRLGQFSKEIRLLLPTSVRLNRGNLVLEDLVGAAKAQNLTDVVLLHEHRGVPTAMTISHFPHGPTLMVSLHNVVLRADIPKSIKGTVSESYPRLIFEGFSTKLGERVVKILKHLFPPREPTQKPNVGNRVITFVNNDDTIEVRHHVYVRTSYDSVELSEVGPRFTMKPFKITMGTLDNKDADTEWHLSQYTRTSRKKNYF
;
A
#
# COMPACT_ATOMS: atom_id res chain seq x y z
N MET A 1 8.06 10.77 22.93
CA MET A 1 7.77 10.11 21.63
C MET A 1 6.29 10.25 21.24
N ILE A 2 5.33 9.84 22.07
CA ILE A 2 3.87 9.89 21.76
C ILE A 2 3.37 11.29 21.37
N ARG A 3 3.73 12.34 22.14
CA ARG A 3 3.35 13.74 21.81
C ARG A 3 3.85 14.21 20.45
N LYS A 4 5.04 13.74 20.02
CA LYS A 4 5.62 14.08 18.71
C LYS A 4 4.78 13.48 17.58
N GLN A 5 4.41 12.20 17.70
CA GLN A 5 3.57 11.51 16.70
C GLN A 5 2.18 12.13 16.59
N ALA A 6 1.55 12.46 17.72
CA ALA A 6 0.26 13.16 17.72
C ALA A 6 0.33 14.56 17.09
N ARG A 7 1.46 15.26 17.27
CA ARG A 7 1.71 16.56 16.61
C ARG A 7 1.90 16.37 15.10
N GLN A 8 2.81 15.48 14.68
CA GLN A 8 3.08 15.19 13.26
C GLN A 8 1.82 14.77 12.51
N ARG A 9 0.94 13.95 13.13
CA ARG A 9 -0.35 13.59 12.56
C ARG A 9 -1.26 14.82 12.35
N ARG A 10 -1.35 15.72 13.33
CA ARG A 10 -2.15 16.96 13.19
C ARG A 10 -1.58 17.86 12.10
N ASP A 11 -0.26 17.99 12.04
CA ASP A 11 0.43 18.79 11.02
C ASP A 11 0.20 18.18 9.62
N TYR A 12 0.24 16.86 9.48
CA TYR A 12 -0.09 16.14 8.24
C TYR A 12 -1.54 16.40 7.80
N LEU A 13 -2.52 16.23 8.69
CA LEU A 13 -3.93 16.47 8.36
C LEU A 13 -4.19 17.94 7.99
N TYR A 14 -3.52 18.88 8.66
CA TYR A 14 -3.60 20.30 8.35
C TYR A 14 -2.99 20.62 6.98
N ARG A 15 -1.79 20.09 6.68
CA ARG A 15 -1.15 20.22 5.36
C ARG A 15 -2.02 19.64 4.25
N ARG A 16 -2.62 18.47 4.47
CA ARG A 16 -3.55 17.84 3.53
C ARG A 16 -4.79 18.71 3.28
N ALA A 17 -5.36 19.32 4.32
CA ALA A 17 -6.50 20.23 4.17
C ALA A 17 -6.14 21.52 3.39
N LEU A 18 -4.93 22.05 3.59
CA LEU A 18 -4.41 23.16 2.78
C LEU A 18 -4.19 22.74 1.32
N LEU A 19 -3.63 21.56 1.09
CA LEU A 19 -3.38 21.03 -0.25
C LEU A 19 -4.68 20.86 -1.05
N LEU A 20 -5.79 20.47 -0.42
CA LEU A 20 -7.10 20.42 -1.07
C LEU A 20 -7.59 21.80 -1.52
N LYS A 21 -7.41 22.83 -0.68
CA LYS A 21 -7.75 24.22 -1.05
C LYS A 21 -6.81 24.75 -2.15
N GLU A 22 -5.53 24.45 -2.05
CA GLU A 22 -4.53 24.81 -3.05
C GLU A 22 -4.78 24.11 -4.38
N ALA A 23 -5.29 22.87 -4.39
CA ALA A 23 -5.57 22.13 -5.62
C ALA A 23 -6.65 22.81 -6.48
N GLU A 24 -7.71 23.33 -5.85
CA GLU A 24 -8.76 24.09 -6.55
C GLU A 24 -8.20 25.37 -7.19
N VAL A 25 -7.31 26.06 -6.47
CA VAL A 25 -6.63 27.27 -6.98
C VAL A 25 -5.63 26.90 -8.07
N ALA A 26 -4.86 25.82 -7.89
CA ALA A 26 -3.87 25.32 -8.84
C ALA A 26 -4.52 24.90 -10.16
N GLU A 27 -5.72 24.32 -10.14
CA GLU A 27 -6.46 23.97 -11.36
C GLU A 27 -6.82 25.23 -12.17
N LYS A 28 -7.24 26.32 -11.50
CA LYS A 28 -7.45 27.63 -12.13
C LYS A 28 -6.13 28.21 -12.68
N ARG A 29 -5.03 28.10 -11.93
CA ARG A 29 -3.69 28.54 -12.37
C ARG A 29 -3.19 27.75 -13.58
N ALA A 30 -3.42 26.44 -13.64
CA ALA A 30 -3.04 25.59 -14.76
C ALA A 30 -3.79 25.98 -16.04
N LYS A 31 -5.10 26.26 -15.93
CA LYS A 31 -5.90 26.81 -17.05
C LYS A 31 -5.33 28.13 -17.53
N LEU A 32 -5.01 29.06 -16.62
CA LEU A 32 -4.37 30.34 -16.96
C LEU A 32 -3.03 30.14 -17.69
N ARG A 33 -2.16 29.25 -17.19
CA ARG A 33 -0.88 28.91 -17.83
C ARG A 33 -1.06 28.37 -19.25
N SER A 34 -2.00 27.44 -19.44
CA SER A 34 -2.28 26.84 -20.75
C SER A 34 -2.88 27.85 -21.75
N ALA A 35 -3.71 28.77 -21.27
CA ALA A 35 -4.30 29.84 -22.07
C ALA A 35 -3.25 30.86 -22.51
N LEU A 36 -2.34 31.24 -21.61
CA LEU A 36 -1.21 32.12 -21.92
C LEU A 36 -0.26 31.48 -22.96
N ALA A 37 -0.01 30.18 -22.87
CA ALA A 37 0.84 29.48 -23.83
C ALA A 37 0.19 29.29 -25.21
N SER A 38 -1.12 29.02 -25.25
CA SER A 38 -1.85 28.73 -26.50
C SER A 38 -2.53 29.94 -27.13
N GLY A 39 -2.64 31.05 -26.41
CA GLY A 39 -3.39 32.24 -26.83
C GLY A 39 -4.90 32.05 -26.90
N LYS A 40 -5.43 30.90 -26.42
CA LYS A 40 -6.87 30.62 -26.42
C LYS A 40 -7.60 31.48 -25.38
N PRO A 41 -8.84 31.93 -25.65
CA PRO A 41 -9.62 32.68 -24.67
C PRO A 41 -9.91 31.80 -23.44
N LEU A 42 -9.80 32.39 -22.26
CA LEU A 42 -10.09 31.75 -20.97
C LEU A 42 -11.41 32.26 -20.37
N ASP A 43 -11.93 31.53 -19.40
CA ASP A 43 -13.15 31.93 -18.69
C ASP A 43 -12.98 33.31 -18.04
N PRO A 44 -13.97 34.22 -18.18
CA PRO A 44 -13.88 35.57 -17.63
C PRO A 44 -13.71 35.63 -16.11
N GLU A 45 -14.18 34.61 -15.38
CA GLU A 45 -14.03 34.50 -13.93
C GLU A 45 -12.55 34.33 -13.54
N ILE A 46 -11.85 33.42 -14.21
CA ILE A 46 -10.40 33.18 -14.02
C ILE A 46 -9.61 34.39 -14.53
N ALA A 47 -10.04 34.97 -15.65
CA ALA A 47 -9.38 36.12 -16.22
C ALA A 47 -9.46 37.33 -15.29
N LYS A 48 -10.62 37.66 -14.74
CA LYS A 48 -10.80 38.91 -13.97
C LYS A 48 -10.27 38.83 -12.53
N ASP A 49 -9.85 37.66 -12.07
CA ASP A 49 -9.28 37.47 -10.74
C ASP A 49 -7.90 38.14 -10.63
N LYS A 50 -7.82 39.19 -9.80
CA LYS A 50 -6.58 39.96 -9.58
C LYS A 50 -5.63 39.26 -8.62
N GLU A 51 -6.14 38.56 -7.62
CA GLU A 51 -5.32 37.86 -6.63
C GLU A 51 -4.65 36.66 -7.28
N LEU A 52 -5.41 35.89 -8.07
CA LEU A 52 -4.88 34.75 -8.82
C LEU A 52 -3.72 35.14 -9.73
N ARG A 53 -3.82 36.26 -10.45
CA ARG A 53 -2.76 36.76 -11.35
C ARG A 53 -1.52 37.19 -10.58
N LYS A 54 -1.69 37.91 -9.46
CA LYS A 54 -0.58 38.36 -8.63
C LYS A 54 0.20 37.17 -8.06
N ASP A 55 -0.50 36.16 -7.57
CA ASP A 55 0.13 34.97 -7.01
C ASP A 55 0.70 34.04 -8.09
N PHE A 56 0.06 34.00 -9.27
CA PHE A 56 0.49 33.19 -10.40
C PHE A 56 1.96 33.45 -10.75
N ASP A 57 2.38 34.71 -10.80
CA ASP A 57 3.75 35.11 -11.15
C ASP A 57 4.81 34.47 -10.23
N TYR A 58 4.47 34.22 -8.96
CA TYR A 58 5.38 33.57 -7.99
C TYR A 58 5.36 32.04 -8.09
N ASP A 59 4.22 31.45 -8.47
CA ASP A 59 4.02 29.99 -8.50
C ASP A 59 4.27 29.34 -9.86
N VAL A 60 4.64 30.10 -10.91
CA VAL A 60 4.89 29.54 -12.26
C VAL A 60 5.99 28.48 -12.26
N SER A 61 6.98 28.59 -11.38
CA SER A 61 8.12 27.66 -11.30
C SER A 61 7.79 26.36 -10.57
N ARG A 62 6.67 26.31 -9.82
CA ARG A 62 6.21 25.06 -9.20
C ARG A 62 5.75 24.15 -10.34
N ASP A 63 6.44 23.04 -10.53
CA ASP A 63 6.14 22.13 -11.64
C ASP A 63 4.83 21.38 -11.34
N VAL A 64 3.74 21.88 -11.92
CA VAL A 64 2.39 21.28 -11.80
C VAL A 64 2.21 20.17 -12.85
N ASN A 65 3.07 20.12 -13.87
CA ASN A 65 2.94 19.25 -15.02
C ASN A 65 3.85 18.03 -14.89
N GLY A 66 3.39 17.03 -14.12
CA GLY A 66 3.95 15.68 -14.14
C GLY A 66 4.98 15.42 -13.04
N ASP A 67 4.72 14.37 -12.27
CA ASP A 67 5.67 13.62 -11.44
C ASP A 67 6.20 14.25 -10.13
N ALA A 68 6.12 15.57 -9.90
CA ALA A 68 6.66 16.20 -8.68
C ALA A 68 5.63 16.41 -7.54
N ILE A 69 4.33 16.21 -7.80
CA ILE A 69 3.30 16.15 -6.76
C ILE A 69 3.07 14.69 -6.40
N ASP A 70 4.12 13.98 -5.96
CA ASP A 70 3.91 12.90 -5.00
C ASP A 70 3.49 13.61 -3.70
N ILE A 71 2.20 14.01 -3.70
CA ILE A 71 1.43 14.67 -2.65
C ILE A 71 2.01 14.22 -1.33
N ASP A 72 2.53 15.12 -0.50
CA ASP A 72 2.90 14.93 0.90
C ASP A 72 2.22 13.66 1.49
N ASP A 73 2.86 12.50 1.30
CA ASP A 73 2.28 11.17 1.43
C ASP A 73 2.93 10.52 2.64
N GLU A 74 2.20 9.68 3.36
CA GLU A 74 2.75 9.00 4.52
C GLU A 74 3.96 8.12 4.18
N TYR A 75 4.13 7.76 2.90
CA TYR A 75 5.22 6.94 2.38
C TYR A 75 6.38 7.73 1.75
N SER A 76 6.19 8.99 1.34
CA SER A 76 7.16 9.69 0.49
C SER A 76 8.46 10.02 1.23
N GLU A 77 8.39 10.32 2.53
CA GLU A 77 9.56 10.67 3.36
C GLU A 77 10.60 9.54 3.45
N LEU A 78 10.17 8.28 3.40
CA LEU A 78 11.00 7.10 3.66
C LEU A 78 11.16 6.20 2.42
N SER A 79 10.38 6.46 1.37
CA SER A 79 10.38 5.73 0.11
C SER A 79 11.78 5.66 -0.50
N GLY A 80 12.28 4.44 -0.75
CA GLY A 80 13.55 4.24 -1.45
C GLY A 80 14.81 4.49 -0.62
N VAL A 81 14.68 5.01 0.60
CA VAL A 81 15.83 5.34 1.47
C VAL A 81 16.03 4.28 2.55
N ILE A 82 14.94 3.84 3.18
CA ILE A 82 14.99 2.90 4.32
C ILE A 82 14.26 1.61 3.95
N ASP A 83 14.87 0.48 4.26
CA ASP A 83 14.24 -0.83 4.13
C ASP A 83 13.08 -0.97 5.14
N PRO A 84 11.85 -1.30 4.68
CA PRO A 84 10.71 -1.41 5.56
C PRO A 84 10.90 -2.59 6.51
N ARG A 85 10.59 -2.37 7.78
CA ARG A 85 10.68 -3.41 8.83
C ARG A 85 9.28 -3.73 9.30
N ILE A 86 8.85 -4.95 9.00
CA ILE A 86 7.44 -5.32 9.08
C ILE A 86 7.26 -6.38 10.16
N LEU A 87 6.24 -6.18 10.98
CA LEU A 87 5.85 -7.15 11.99
C LEU A 87 4.65 -7.94 11.55
N VAL A 88 4.81 -9.25 11.37
CA VAL A 88 3.70 -10.17 11.12
C VAL A 88 3.24 -10.76 12.44
N THR A 89 1.97 -10.59 12.77
CA THR A 89 1.35 -11.15 13.97
C THR A 89 -0.02 -11.74 13.68
N THR A 90 -0.54 -12.51 14.63
CA THR A 90 -1.82 -13.22 14.50
C THR A 90 -2.89 -12.59 15.39
N SER A 91 -4.09 -13.18 15.37
CA SER A 91 -5.09 -13.06 16.43
C SER A 91 -4.54 -13.52 17.80
N ARG A 92 -5.30 -13.24 18.87
CA ARG A 92 -4.93 -13.49 20.28
C ARG A 92 -4.56 -14.95 20.54
N ASP A 93 -5.40 -15.86 20.08
CA ASP A 93 -5.20 -17.31 20.21
C ASP A 93 -5.22 -17.95 18.82
N PRO A 94 -4.04 -18.10 18.18
CA PRO A 94 -3.94 -18.64 16.83
C PRO A 94 -3.91 -20.18 16.84
N SER A 95 -4.59 -20.78 15.88
CA SER A 95 -4.44 -22.20 15.55
C SER A 95 -3.04 -22.48 14.99
N SER A 96 -2.67 -23.76 14.99
CA SER A 96 -1.42 -24.23 14.36
C SER A 96 -1.35 -23.87 12.88
N ARG A 97 -2.47 -23.91 12.15
CA ARG A 97 -2.54 -23.56 10.72
C ARG A 97 -2.33 -22.06 10.50
N LEU A 98 -2.91 -21.19 11.33
CA LEU A 98 -2.63 -19.75 11.26
C LEU A 98 -1.18 -19.43 11.67
N GLY A 99 -0.64 -20.15 12.64
CA GLY A 99 0.78 -20.10 12.98
C GLY A 99 1.68 -20.41 11.78
N GLN A 100 1.34 -21.44 10.99
CA GLN A 100 2.04 -21.78 9.75
C GLN A 100 1.87 -20.70 8.68
N PHE A 101 0.64 -20.22 8.45
CA PHE A 101 0.38 -19.15 7.49
C PHE A 101 1.12 -17.85 7.82
N SER A 102 1.18 -17.47 9.10
CA SER A 102 1.96 -16.30 9.54
C SER A 102 3.46 -16.44 9.25
N LYS A 103 4.00 -17.65 9.29
CA LYS A 103 5.37 -17.94 8.86
C LYS A 103 5.52 -17.83 7.34
N GLU A 104 4.52 -18.25 6.58
CA GLU A 104 4.52 -18.14 5.10
C GLU A 104 4.47 -16.68 4.65
N ILE A 105 3.62 -15.85 5.25
CA ILE A 105 3.59 -14.39 4.99
C ILE A 105 4.91 -13.74 5.40
N ARG A 106 5.53 -14.19 6.51
CA ARG A 106 6.86 -13.72 6.90
C ARG A 106 7.95 -14.08 5.87
N LEU A 107 7.82 -15.22 5.18
CA LEU A 107 8.75 -15.58 4.10
C LEU A 107 8.43 -14.85 2.79
N LEU A 108 7.17 -14.45 2.58
CA LEU A 108 6.75 -13.61 1.46
C LEU A 108 7.39 -12.22 1.54
N LEU A 109 7.51 -11.64 2.73
CA LEU A 109 8.10 -10.33 2.98
C LEU A 109 9.55 -10.47 3.51
N PRO A 110 10.59 -10.17 2.70
CA PRO A 110 11.98 -10.54 3.03
C PRO A 110 12.52 -9.92 4.32
N THR A 111 12.12 -8.69 4.65
CA THR A 111 12.58 -7.94 5.83
C THR A 111 11.68 -8.09 7.06
N SER A 112 10.69 -8.99 6.99
CA SER A 112 9.67 -9.10 8.04
C SER A 112 10.06 -10.05 9.18
N VAL A 113 9.54 -9.74 10.37
CA VAL A 113 9.71 -10.52 11.59
C VAL A 113 8.34 -10.99 12.07
N ARG A 114 8.25 -12.23 12.52
CA ARG A 114 7.02 -12.81 13.08
C ARG A 114 7.04 -12.70 14.60
N LEU A 115 5.96 -12.20 15.20
CA LEU A 115 5.83 -12.09 16.67
C LEU A 115 4.59 -12.85 17.18
N ASN A 116 4.82 -13.67 18.20
CA ASN A 116 3.75 -14.41 18.88
C ASN A 116 2.87 -13.41 19.65
N ARG A 117 1.56 -13.42 19.37
CA ARG A 117 0.62 -12.47 19.97
C ARG A 117 0.42 -12.68 21.48
N GLY A 118 0.07 -13.90 21.90
CA GLY A 118 -0.20 -14.24 23.29
C GLY A 118 -1.21 -13.30 23.94
N ASN A 119 -0.89 -12.80 25.13
CA ASN A 119 -1.73 -11.87 25.91
C ASN A 119 -1.50 -10.39 25.60
N LEU A 120 -0.69 -10.06 24.60
CA LEU A 120 -0.36 -8.67 24.28
C LEU A 120 -1.62 -7.91 23.80
N VAL A 121 -1.91 -6.75 24.39
CA VAL A 121 -3.03 -5.88 23.99
C VAL A 121 -2.69 -5.10 22.71
N LEU A 122 -3.69 -4.80 21.87
CA LEU A 122 -3.48 -4.19 20.55
C LEU A 122 -2.75 -2.85 20.62
N GLU A 123 -3.11 -2.02 21.59
CA GLU A 123 -2.49 -0.72 21.84
C GLU A 123 -1.02 -0.86 22.24
N ASP A 124 -0.68 -1.82 23.11
CA ASP A 124 0.70 -2.10 23.51
C ASP A 124 1.55 -2.59 22.33
N LEU A 125 0.98 -3.43 21.46
CA LEU A 125 1.65 -3.88 20.24
C LEU A 125 1.98 -2.68 19.34
N VAL A 126 1.01 -1.79 19.12
CA VAL A 126 1.19 -0.60 18.30
C VAL A 126 2.21 0.35 18.94
N GLY A 127 2.14 0.56 20.26
CA GLY A 127 3.09 1.36 21.02
C GLY A 127 4.51 0.81 20.93
N ALA A 128 4.69 -0.50 21.08
CA ALA A 128 5.98 -1.17 20.93
C ALA A 128 6.51 -1.08 19.49
N ALA A 129 5.65 -1.26 18.49
CA ALA A 129 6.04 -1.17 17.08
C ALA A 129 6.51 0.25 16.71
N LYS A 130 5.77 1.27 17.17
CA LYS A 130 6.13 2.68 17.04
C LYS A 130 7.45 2.99 17.79
N ALA A 131 7.66 2.45 18.98
CA ALA A 131 8.88 2.65 19.76
C ALA A 131 10.12 2.04 19.12
N GLN A 132 9.96 0.91 18.42
CA GLN A 132 11.05 0.27 17.69
C GLN A 132 11.31 0.91 16.33
N ASN A 133 10.46 1.84 15.84
CA ASN A 133 10.47 2.34 14.46
C ASN A 133 10.26 1.22 13.43
N LEU A 134 9.23 0.39 13.63
CA LEU A 134 8.72 -0.47 12.57
C LEU A 134 7.95 0.37 11.56
N THR A 135 7.99 -0.04 10.28
CA THR A 135 7.25 0.65 9.22
C THR A 135 5.83 0.15 9.13
N ASP A 136 5.60 -1.16 9.31
CA ASP A 136 4.28 -1.75 9.14
C ASP A 136 4.02 -2.89 10.12
N VAL A 137 2.73 -3.10 10.41
CA VAL A 137 2.24 -4.31 11.05
C VAL A 137 1.22 -4.99 10.15
N VAL A 138 1.36 -6.31 10.03
CA VAL A 138 0.43 -7.18 9.33
C VAL A 138 -0.21 -8.09 10.36
N LEU A 139 -1.52 -7.92 10.57
CA LEU A 139 -2.30 -8.72 11.50
C LEU A 139 -3.18 -9.71 10.72
N LEU A 140 -3.08 -10.99 11.09
CA LEU A 140 -3.78 -12.09 10.45
C LEU A 140 -4.90 -12.64 11.35
N HIS A 141 -6.07 -12.81 10.77
CA HIS A 141 -7.22 -13.46 11.39
C HIS A 141 -7.57 -14.76 10.68
N GLU A 142 -8.18 -15.69 11.41
CA GLU A 142 -8.65 -16.96 10.88
C GLU A 142 -10.08 -17.27 11.32
N HIS A 143 -10.66 -18.23 10.61
CA HIS A 143 -11.83 -18.96 11.03
C HIS A 143 -11.53 -20.46 10.98
N ARG A 144 -11.51 -21.11 12.15
CA ARG A 144 -11.31 -22.58 12.27
C ARG A 144 -10.10 -23.11 11.49
N GLY A 145 -8.93 -22.46 11.57
CA GLY A 145 -7.72 -22.90 10.89
C GLY A 145 -7.55 -22.40 9.45
N VAL A 146 -8.52 -21.66 8.91
CA VAL A 146 -8.45 -21.05 7.58
C VAL A 146 -8.27 -19.54 7.73
N PRO A 147 -7.20 -18.92 7.22
CA PRO A 147 -7.02 -17.47 7.25
C PRO A 147 -8.15 -16.75 6.50
N THR A 148 -8.78 -15.76 7.11
CA THR A 148 -9.95 -15.06 6.55
C THR A 148 -9.78 -13.56 6.40
N ALA A 149 -8.88 -12.93 7.15
CA ALA A 149 -8.63 -11.52 7.00
C ALA A 149 -7.17 -11.17 7.28
N MET A 150 -6.71 -10.14 6.59
CA MET A 150 -5.40 -9.54 6.74
C MET A 150 -5.58 -8.03 6.90
N THR A 151 -4.93 -7.47 7.90
CA THR A 151 -4.91 -6.02 8.13
C THR A 151 -3.48 -5.53 8.06
N ILE A 152 -3.22 -4.63 7.13
CA ILE A 152 -1.91 -4.00 6.92
C ILE A 152 -2.02 -2.56 7.43
N SER A 153 -1.19 -2.19 8.39
CA SER A 153 -1.22 -0.84 8.98
C SER A 153 0.17 -0.23 8.95
N HIS A 154 0.28 0.97 8.38
CA HIS A 154 1.53 1.69 8.22
C HIS A 154 1.77 2.67 9.38
N PHE A 155 2.98 2.64 9.93
CA PHE A 155 3.44 3.51 11.01
C PHE A 155 4.33 4.63 10.46
N PRO A 156 4.36 5.80 11.12
CA PRO A 156 3.83 6.10 12.47
C PRO A 156 2.35 6.48 12.53
N HIS A 157 1.77 7.01 11.46
CA HIS A 157 0.38 7.46 11.38
C HIS A 157 -0.20 7.26 9.97
N GLY A 158 0.29 6.24 9.26
CA GLY A 158 -0.13 5.92 7.90
C GLY A 158 -1.48 5.22 7.84
N PRO A 159 -1.90 4.82 6.63
CA PRO A 159 -3.18 4.19 6.43
C PRO A 159 -3.22 2.75 6.95
N THR A 160 -4.43 2.25 7.16
CA THR A 160 -4.70 0.83 7.40
C THR A 160 -5.57 0.27 6.29
N LEU A 161 -5.08 -0.75 5.62
CA LEU A 161 -5.76 -1.52 4.59
C LEU A 161 -6.28 -2.82 5.22
N MET A 162 -7.59 -2.96 5.29
CA MET A 162 -8.26 -4.17 5.78
C MET A 162 -8.81 -4.98 4.61
N VAL A 163 -8.46 -6.26 4.59
CA VAL A 163 -8.70 -7.14 3.45
C VAL A 163 -9.26 -8.47 3.93
N SER A 164 -10.27 -8.99 3.24
CA SER A 164 -10.72 -10.38 3.43
C SER A 164 -9.95 -11.32 2.51
N LEU A 165 -9.51 -12.44 3.06
CA LEU A 165 -8.80 -13.48 2.33
C LEU A 165 -9.78 -14.57 1.90
N HIS A 166 -9.64 -15.00 0.65
CA HIS A 166 -10.41 -16.05 0.02
C HIS A 166 -9.46 -17.00 -0.72
N ASN A 167 -9.93 -18.22 -0.97
CA ASN A 167 -9.20 -19.24 -1.73
C ASN A 167 -7.73 -19.43 -1.25
N VAL A 168 -7.54 -19.42 0.08
CA VAL A 168 -6.21 -19.52 0.68
C VAL A 168 -5.72 -20.95 0.58
N VAL A 169 -4.64 -21.15 -0.19
CA VAL A 169 -3.90 -22.41 -0.25
C VAL A 169 -2.58 -22.21 0.46
N LEU A 170 -2.40 -22.92 1.58
CA LEU A 170 -1.19 -22.83 2.38
C LEU A 170 -0.06 -23.60 1.71
N ARG A 171 1.16 -23.07 1.83
CA ARG A 171 2.37 -23.81 1.47
C ARG A 171 2.61 -25.01 2.40
N ALA A 172 2.08 -24.93 3.63
CA ALA A 172 2.14 -26.00 4.62
C ALA A 172 1.48 -27.29 4.12
N ASP A 173 0.42 -27.18 3.32
CA ASP A 173 -0.36 -28.32 2.81
C ASP A 173 0.41 -29.14 1.75
N ILE A 174 1.44 -28.55 1.12
CA ILE A 174 2.30 -29.27 0.15
C ILE A 174 3.33 -30.14 0.89
N PRO A 175 3.54 -31.42 0.51
CA PRO A 175 4.56 -32.27 1.12
C PRO A 175 5.99 -31.70 1.02
N LYS A 176 6.81 -31.94 2.05
CA LYS A 176 8.22 -31.50 2.10
C LYS A 176 9.10 -32.05 0.98
N SER A 177 8.73 -33.18 0.37
CA SER A 177 9.42 -33.73 -0.78
C SER A 177 9.32 -32.85 -2.03
N ILE A 178 8.23 -32.09 -2.14
CA ILE A 178 7.94 -31.21 -3.29
C ILE A 178 8.34 -29.76 -2.96
N LYS A 179 8.20 -29.33 -1.70
CA LYS A 179 8.53 -27.96 -1.29
C LYS A 179 9.96 -27.81 -0.77
N GLY A 180 10.73 -26.91 -1.39
CA GLY A 180 12.09 -26.54 -0.95
C GLY A 180 12.12 -25.46 0.15
N THR A 181 13.27 -24.85 0.37
CA THR A 181 13.38 -23.57 1.12
C THR A 181 13.04 -22.40 0.21
N VAL A 182 12.31 -21.41 0.73
CA VAL A 182 11.95 -20.20 -0.05
C VAL A 182 13.16 -19.28 -0.11
N SER A 183 13.49 -18.77 -1.31
CA SER A 183 14.51 -17.72 -1.44
C SER A 183 14.02 -16.42 -0.77
N GLU A 184 14.81 -15.89 0.15
CA GLU A 184 14.55 -14.60 0.81
C GLU A 184 15.14 -13.40 0.02
N SER A 185 15.55 -13.61 -1.23
CA SER A 185 15.97 -12.51 -2.12
C SER A 185 14.86 -11.46 -2.29
N TYR A 186 15.26 -10.22 -2.58
CA TYR A 186 14.31 -9.13 -2.80
C TYR A 186 13.46 -9.46 -4.04
N PRO A 187 12.12 -9.53 -3.90
CA PRO A 187 11.24 -9.92 -4.98
C PRO A 187 11.12 -8.82 -6.02
N ARG A 188 10.75 -9.19 -7.24
CA ARG A 188 10.15 -8.29 -8.23
C ARG A 188 8.67 -8.20 -7.95
N LEU A 189 8.09 -7.03 -8.13
CA LEU A 189 6.67 -6.80 -7.94
C LEU A 189 6.04 -6.51 -9.30
N ILE A 190 4.93 -7.15 -9.58
CA ILE A 190 4.09 -6.88 -10.74
C ILE A 190 2.71 -6.52 -10.20
N PHE A 191 2.19 -5.36 -10.62
CA PHE A 191 0.84 -4.91 -10.34
C PHE A 191 0.11 -4.77 -11.67
N GLU A 192 -0.99 -5.48 -11.84
CA GLU A 192 -1.79 -5.50 -13.06
C GLU A 192 -3.26 -5.23 -12.73
N GLY A 193 -3.94 -4.46 -13.58
CA GLY A 193 -5.36 -4.15 -13.40
C GLY A 193 -5.68 -3.06 -12.37
N PHE A 194 -4.71 -2.25 -11.95
CA PHE A 194 -4.94 -1.06 -11.10
C PHE A 194 -4.87 0.19 -11.97
N SER A 195 -6.03 0.82 -12.22
CA SER A 195 -6.12 1.96 -13.15
C SER A 195 -6.65 3.22 -12.49
N THR A 196 -7.39 3.08 -11.40
CA THR A 196 -8.00 4.19 -10.68
C THR A 196 -7.02 4.80 -9.66
N LYS A 197 -7.28 6.03 -9.22
CA LYS A 197 -6.53 6.67 -8.12
C LYS A 197 -6.55 5.84 -6.83
N LEU A 198 -7.67 5.15 -6.57
CA LEU A 198 -7.78 4.26 -5.42
C LEU A 198 -6.94 2.98 -5.62
N GLY A 199 -6.93 2.45 -6.85
CA GLY A 199 -6.03 1.36 -7.25
C GLY A 199 -4.57 1.73 -7.03
N GLU A 200 -4.14 2.90 -7.48
CA GLU A 200 -2.79 3.43 -7.24
C GLU A 200 -2.49 3.57 -5.73
N ARG A 201 -3.47 4.02 -4.92
CA ARG A 201 -3.34 4.09 -3.45
C ARG A 201 -3.10 2.71 -2.84
N VAL A 202 -3.84 1.68 -3.25
CA VAL A 202 -3.64 0.30 -2.77
C VAL A 202 -2.29 -0.24 -3.24
N VAL A 203 -1.90 0.01 -4.50
CA VAL A 203 -0.59 -0.36 -5.02
C VAL A 203 0.52 0.29 -4.20
N LYS A 204 0.40 1.57 -3.85
CA LYS A 204 1.36 2.29 -3.00
C LYS A 204 1.50 1.60 -1.64
N ILE A 205 0.39 1.36 -0.93
CA ILE A 205 0.40 0.66 0.38
C ILE A 205 1.08 -0.72 0.27
N LEU A 206 0.74 -1.52 -0.75
CA LEU A 206 1.28 -2.87 -0.92
C LEU A 206 2.75 -2.88 -1.37
N LYS A 207 3.14 -1.96 -2.25
CA LYS A 207 4.50 -1.85 -2.79
C LYS A 207 5.50 -1.47 -1.71
N HIS A 208 5.12 -0.57 -0.80
CA HIS A 208 5.98 -0.11 0.29
C HIS A 208 6.21 -1.15 1.41
N LEU A 209 5.55 -2.31 1.35
CA LEU A 209 5.88 -3.46 2.20
C LEU A 209 7.15 -4.20 1.76
N PHE A 210 7.71 -3.84 0.60
CA PHE A 210 8.89 -4.50 0.07
C PHE A 210 10.08 -3.54 0.07
N PRO A 211 11.29 -4.05 0.32
CA PRO A 211 12.48 -3.22 0.28
C PRO A 211 12.71 -2.68 -1.13
N PRO A 212 13.20 -1.42 -1.26
CA PRO A 212 13.57 -0.87 -2.54
C PRO A 212 14.67 -1.73 -3.17
N ARG A 213 14.56 -1.95 -4.48
CA ARG A 213 15.61 -2.62 -5.24
C ARG A 213 16.63 -1.60 -5.72
N GLU A 214 17.89 -1.98 -5.66
CA GLU A 214 18.98 -1.15 -6.19
C GLU A 214 18.77 -0.87 -7.69
N PRO A 215 18.72 0.40 -8.11
CA PRO A 215 18.49 0.76 -9.52
C PRO A 215 19.69 0.43 -10.42
N THR A 216 20.89 0.28 -9.83
CA THR A 216 22.14 -0.01 -10.53
C THR A 216 22.24 -1.46 -10.99
N GLN A 217 21.47 -2.38 -10.39
CA GLN A 217 21.49 -3.77 -10.80
C GLN A 217 20.83 -3.93 -12.17
N LYS A 218 21.44 -4.74 -13.04
CA LYS A 218 20.90 -5.01 -14.38
C LYS A 218 19.43 -5.44 -14.25
N PRO A 219 18.55 -5.03 -15.18
CA PRO A 219 17.12 -5.33 -15.11
C PRO A 219 16.80 -6.82 -15.08
N ASN A 220 17.77 -7.69 -15.37
CA ASN A 220 17.64 -9.15 -15.37
C ASN A 220 18.10 -9.84 -14.05
N VAL A 221 18.59 -9.10 -13.06
CA VAL A 221 19.13 -9.69 -11.81
C VAL A 221 18.02 -9.99 -10.82
N GLY A 222 17.87 -11.25 -10.42
CA GLY A 222 16.93 -11.68 -9.38
C GLY A 222 15.79 -12.52 -9.93
N ASN A 223 15.58 -13.67 -9.30
CA ASN A 223 14.80 -14.80 -9.84
C ASN A 223 13.46 -14.98 -9.11
N ARG A 224 13.03 -13.99 -8.34
CA ARG A 224 11.82 -14.06 -7.50
C ARG A 224 10.84 -12.98 -7.93
N VAL A 225 9.57 -13.34 -8.10
CA VAL A 225 8.50 -12.42 -8.48
C VAL A 225 7.24 -12.65 -7.64
N ILE A 226 6.61 -11.55 -7.23
CA ILE A 226 5.31 -11.54 -6.57
C ILE A 226 4.39 -10.72 -7.46
N THR A 227 3.26 -11.32 -7.81
CA THR A 227 2.29 -10.75 -8.75
C THR A 227 1.01 -10.43 -8.02
N PHE A 228 0.55 -9.21 -8.18
CA PHE A 228 -0.73 -8.69 -7.71
C PHE A 228 -1.57 -8.37 -8.95
N VAL A 229 -2.58 -9.18 -9.24
CA VAL A 229 -3.46 -9.00 -10.40
C VAL A 229 -4.85 -8.68 -9.87
N ASN A 230 -5.40 -7.55 -10.28
CA ASN A 230 -6.75 -7.14 -9.89
C ASN A 230 -7.77 -7.61 -10.93
N ASN A 231 -8.72 -8.43 -10.49
CA ASN A 231 -9.87 -8.88 -11.27
C ASN A 231 -11.15 -8.57 -10.47
N ASP A 232 -12.02 -7.67 -10.96
CA ASP A 232 -13.28 -7.26 -10.29
C ASP A 232 -13.11 -6.92 -8.80
N ASP A 233 -12.21 -5.98 -8.51
CA ASP A 233 -11.83 -5.51 -7.17
C ASP A 233 -11.32 -6.60 -6.22
N THR A 234 -10.95 -7.75 -6.77
CA THR A 234 -10.39 -8.87 -6.06
C THR A 234 -8.94 -9.03 -6.50
N ILE A 235 -8.02 -8.82 -5.58
CA ILE A 235 -6.59 -8.83 -5.86
C ILE A 235 -6.10 -10.26 -5.67
N GLU A 236 -5.73 -10.90 -6.77
CA GLU A 236 -5.09 -12.19 -6.75
C GLU A 236 -3.59 -12.04 -6.50
N VAL A 237 -3.10 -12.73 -5.47
CA VAL A 237 -1.68 -12.72 -5.13
C VAL A 237 -1.09 -14.09 -5.46
N ARG A 238 0.03 -14.08 -6.17
CA ARG A 238 0.86 -15.27 -6.41
C ARG A 238 2.33 -14.95 -6.18
N HIS A 239 3.07 -15.96 -5.75
CA HIS A 239 4.49 -15.85 -5.46
C HIS A 239 5.25 -16.95 -6.18
N HIS A 240 6.02 -16.52 -7.19
CA HIS A 240 6.79 -17.40 -8.06
C HIS A 240 8.30 -17.14 -7.93
N VAL A 241 9.06 -18.18 -8.21
CA VAL A 241 10.47 -18.10 -8.57
C VAL A 241 10.56 -18.46 -10.04
N TYR A 242 11.45 -17.83 -10.77
CA TYR A 242 11.60 -18.03 -12.20
C TYR A 242 13.05 -18.25 -12.58
N VAL A 243 13.27 -19.08 -13.59
CA VAL A 243 14.57 -19.25 -14.22
C VAL A 243 14.41 -18.94 -15.70
N ARG A 244 15.27 -18.07 -16.22
CA ARG A 244 15.29 -17.74 -17.64
C ARG A 244 16.14 -18.79 -18.36
N THR A 245 15.50 -19.78 -18.98
CA THR A 245 16.16 -20.88 -19.69
C THR A 245 16.73 -20.43 -21.03
N SER A 246 16.07 -19.48 -21.70
CA SER A 246 16.51 -18.90 -22.97
C SER A 246 16.18 -17.39 -23.02
N TYR A 247 16.63 -16.69 -24.06
CA TYR A 247 16.28 -15.28 -24.26
C TYR A 247 14.75 -15.09 -24.37
N ASP A 248 14.03 -16.03 -24.97
CA ASP A 248 12.58 -15.92 -25.23
C ASP A 248 11.71 -16.80 -24.31
N SER A 249 12.32 -17.53 -23.37
CA SER A 249 11.60 -18.50 -22.54
C SER A 249 11.97 -18.38 -21.07
N VAL A 250 10.95 -18.45 -20.22
CA VAL A 250 11.04 -18.39 -18.77
C VAL A 250 10.22 -19.50 -18.15
N GLU A 251 10.84 -20.27 -17.26
CA GLU A 251 10.19 -21.31 -16.48
C GLU A 251 9.80 -20.76 -15.11
N LEU A 252 8.55 -20.95 -14.72
CA LEU A 252 7.98 -20.48 -13.46
C LEU A 252 7.75 -21.65 -12.50
N SER A 253 8.14 -21.46 -11.26
CA SER A 253 7.85 -22.39 -10.17
C SER A 253 7.18 -21.62 -9.03
N GLU A 254 6.03 -22.10 -8.61
CA GLU A 254 5.30 -21.48 -7.52
C GLU A 254 5.83 -21.92 -6.16
N VAL A 255 6.07 -20.94 -5.28
CA VAL A 255 6.79 -21.18 -4.03
C VAL A 255 6.04 -20.73 -2.79
N GLY A 256 5.18 -19.70 -2.90
CA GLY A 256 4.46 -19.11 -1.78
C GLY A 256 2.99 -19.54 -1.69
N PRO A 257 2.25 -19.00 -0.71
CA PRO A 257 0.82 -19.26 -0.59
C PRO A 257 0.05 -18.62 -1.75
N ARG A 258 -1.07 -19.25 -2.13
CA ARG A 258 -2.06 -18.66 -3.04
C ARG A 258 -3.16 -18.06 -2.20
N PHE A 259 -3.59 -16.87 -2.54
CA PHE A 259 -4.82 -16.31 -2.00
C PHE A 259 -5.35 -15.24 -2.92
N THR A 260 -6.65 -15.04 -2.84
CA THR A 260 -7.32 -13.86 -3.39
C THR A 260 -7.72 -12.99 -2.21
N MET A 261 -7.49 -11.70 -2.34
CA MET A 261 -7.68 -10.75 -1.26
C MET A 261 -8.60 -9.64 -1.74
N LYS A 262 -9.67 -9.39 -1.00
CA LYS A 262 -10.66 -8.37 -1.34
C LYS A 262 -10.60 -7.24 -0.32
N PRO A 263 -10.05 -6.07 -0.67
CA PRO A 263 -10.07 -4.92 0.22
C PRO A 263 -11.51 -4.56 0.58
N PHE A 264 -11.76 -4.27 1.85
CA PHE A 264 -13.09 -3.82 2.29
C PHE A 264 -13.09 -2.50 3.05
N LYS A 265 -11.93 -2.06 3.56
CA LYS A 265 -11.80 -0.77 4.24
C LYS A 265 -10.38 -0.23 4.13
N ILE A 266 -10.26 1.07 3.86
CA ILE A 266 -9.03 1.85 3.92
C ILE A 266 -9.28 3.02 4.87
N THR A 267 -8.51 3.12 5.95
CA THR A 267 -8.61 4.21 6.93
C THR A 267 -7.33 5.03 6.96
N MET A 268 -7.45 6.35 7.13
CA MET A 268 -6.34 7.29 7.30
C MET A 268 -5.87 7.32 8.76
N GLY A 269 -5.44 6.16 9.25
CA GLY A 269 -5.02 5.97 10.62
C GLY A 269 -4.49 4.58 10.87
N THR A 270 -3.79 4.45 11.98
CA THR A 270 -3.16 3.21 12.42
C THR A 270 -4.16 2.26 13.08
N LEU A 271 -3.77 1.01 13.24
CA LEU A 271 -4.59 -0.11 13.72
C LEU A 271 -5.25 0.11 15.09
N ASP A 272 -4.66 0.93 15.95
CA ASP A 272 -5.20 1.34 17.25
C ASP A 272 -6.35 2.35 17.13
N ASN A 273 -6.34 3.20 16.09
CA ASN A 273 -7.32 4.27 15.93
C ASN A 273 -8.57 3.80 15.17
N LYS A 274 -9.58 3.33 15.92
CA LYS A 274 -10.87 2.90 15.38
C LYS A 274 -11.70 4.05 14.80
N ASP A 275 -11.51 5.26 15.32
CA ASP A 275 -12.25 6.47 14.94
C ASP A 275 -11.51 7.27 13.85
N ALA A 276 -10.54 6.64 13.16
CA ALA A 276 -9.88 7.25 12.02
C ALA A 276 -10.84 7.47 10.85
N ASP A 277 -10.64 8.57 10.13
CA ASP A 277 -11.39 8.88 8.92
C ASP A 277 -11.22 7.75 7.90
N THR A 278 -12.33 7.29 7.34
CA THR A 278 -12.34 6.22 6.35
C THR A 278 -12.19 6.83 4.97
N GLU A 279 -11.10 6.52 4.29
CA GLU A 279 -10.83 6.96 2.92
C GLU A 279 -11.74 6.23 1.93
N TRP A 280 -11.89 4.92 2.13
CA TRP A 280 -12.76 4.09 1.31
C TRP A 280 -13.27 2.88 2.10
N HIS A 281 -14.49 2.43 1.79
CA HIS A 281 -15.03 1.19 2.30
C HIS A 281 -15.91 0.51 1.25
N LEU A 282 -16.01 -0.81 1.33
CA LEU A 282 -16.83 -1.61 0.43
C LEU A 282 -18.33 -1.42 0.74
N SER A 283 -19.04 -0.75 -0.17
CA SER A 283 -20.45 -0.35 0.01
C SER A 283 -21.45 -1.44 -0.39
N GLN A 284 -21.50 -2.56 0.35
CA GLN A 284 -22.26 -3.76 -0.07
C GLN A 284 -23.78 -3.57 -0.23
N TYR A 285 -24.42 -2.84 0.68
CA TYR A 285 -25.89 -2.72 0.76
C TYR A 285 -26.46 -1.54 -0.05
N THR A 286 -25.79 -1.11 -1.12
CA THR A 286 -26.25 -0.04 -2.00
C THR A 286 -26.77 -0.59 -3.33
N ARG A 287 -27.68 0.14 -4.00
CA ARG A 287 -28.39 -0.31 -5.21
C ARG A 287 -27.46 -0.74 -6.36
N THR A 288 -26.32 -0.06 -6.52
CA THR A 288 -25.36 -0.30 -7.61
C THR A 288 -24.03 -0.88 -7.12
N SER A 289 -23.98 -1.38 -5.88
CA SER A 289 -22.75 -1.89 -5.25
C SER A 289 -22.02 -2.93 -6.08
N ARG A 290 -22.77 -3.87 -6.67
CA ARG A 290 -22.24 -4.98 -7.47
C ARG A 290 -21.89 -4.60 -8.91
N LYS A 291 -22.20 -3.37 -9.34
CA LYS A 291 -21.98 -2.91 -10.72
C LYS A 291 -20.76 -1.99 -10.84
N LYS A 292 -20.28 -1.44 -9.72
CA LYS A 292 -19.16 -0.51 -9.69
C LYS A 292 -17.90 -1.26 -9.33
N ASN A 293 -16.87 -1.10 -10.16
CA ASN A 293 -15.51 -1.50 -9.84
C ASN A 293 -14.72 -0.26 -9.40
N TYR A 294 -13.85 -0.42 -8.41
CA TYR A 294 -13.17 0.65 -7.70
C TYR A 294 -11.67 0.71 -7.93
N PHE A 295 -11.00 -0.40 -8.29
CA PHE A 295 -9.54 -0.48 -8.43
C PHE A 295 -9.12 -0.51 -9.91
#